data_AF-A0A822A0R2-F1
#
_entry.id   AF-A0A822A0R2-F1
#
_cell.length_a   1.000
_cell.length_b   1.000
_cell.length_c   1.000
_cell.angle_alpha   90.00
_cell.angle_beta   90.00
_cell.angle_gamma   90.00
#
_symmetry.space_group_name_H-M   'P 1'
#
loop_
_entity.id
_entity.type
_entity.pdbx_description
1 polymer ?
#
loop_
_entity_poly.entity_id
_entity_poly.type
_entity_poly.pdbx_seq_one_letter_code
_entity_poly.pdbx_strand_id
1 'polypeptide(L)'
;EKVQYSRVACAIRIKALQCLRELLPLQEPPDFYERVLQSFDRLAAYFETVCREEQHIPSPPCEEITTFRRRLEQFASSTEQLQLLYFKEITQTNCPHECSTNNGVVIFRAAYEIVNDLISIHVLILSCRDLPKMDYFGTADPYVILELLPSTLYPERPEENKTSTMRRTRDPEFNQLFKWYRLPMHIIRTPGAVLRLSVWDRDLVTEDDFIGECFIPLISIESLENHVSIRDIPVSEVRLRRQNKNAQPRVYELIRNRAKIDREAALFIKQRTRVMESENRTGDENSISSFSRTALRSLVCCTPCNICFGCHSTAHNESDA
;
A
#
# COMPACT_ATOMS: atom_id res chain seq x y z
N GLU A 1 4.59 46.61 35.61
CA GLU A 1 3.56 46.10 34.67
C GLU A 1 4.12 45.19 33.57
N LYS A 2 5.06 45.62 32.71
CA LYS A 2 5.58 44.79 31.59
C LYS A 2 6.09 43.37 31.95
N VAL A 3 6.77 43.21 33.09
CA VAL A 3 7.25 41.89 33.57
C VAL A 3 6.10 40.92 33.89
N GLN A 4 4.91 41.44 34.22
CA GLN A 4 3.75 40.62 34.55
C GLN A 4 3.03 40.13 33.28
N TYR A 5 3.00 40.96 32.23
CA TYR A 5 2.45 40.60 30.91
C TYR A 5 3.26 39.48 30.23
N SER A 6 4.60 39.57 30.23
CA SER A 6 5.46 38.51 29.67
C SER A 6 5.24 37.13 30.32
N ARG A 7 5.06 37.09 31.65
CA ARG A 7 4.82 35.84 32.41
C ARG A 7 3.44 35.26 32.13
N VAL A 8 2.43 36.11 32.00
CA VAL A 8 1.06 35.69 31.66
C VAL A 8 1.00 35.17 30.22
N ALA A 9 1.63 35.87 29.27
CA ALA A 9 1.72 35.42 27.88
C ALA A 9 2.43 34.06 27.76
N CYS A 10 3.55 33.88 28.47
CA CYS A 10 4.26 32.60 28.54
C CYS A 10 3.41 31.48 29.15
N ALA A 11 2.66 31.76 30.23
CA ALA A 11 1.79 30.78 30.88
C ALA A 11 0.60 30.37 29.99
N ILE A 12 -0.08 31.33 29.34
CA ILE A 12 -1.17 31.06 28.39
C ILE A 12 -0.64 30.19 27.25
N ARG A 13 0.54 30.51 26.73
CA ARG A 13 1.21 29.80 25.65
C ARG A 13 1.58 28.35 26.03
N ILE A 14 2.14 28.12 27.21
CA ILE A 14 2.41 26.76 27.71
C ILE A 14 1.11 25.98 27.86
N LYS A 15 0.08 26.60 28.45
CA LYS A 15 -1.21 25.94 28.66
C LYS A 15 -1.92 25.62 27.35
N ALA A 16 -1.84 26.51 26.37
CA ALA A 16 -2.35 26.27 25.02
C ALA A 16 -1.65 25.07 24.37
N LEU A 17 -0.32 25.00 24.41
CA LEU A 17 0.44 23.86 23.89
C LEU A 17 0.13 22.55 24.62
N GLN A 18 -0.11 22.59 25.93
CA GLN A 18 -0.54 21.42 26.71
C GLN A 18 -1.92 20.93 26.30
N CYS A 19 -2.93 21.81 26.27
CA CYS A 19 -4.29 21.46 25.84
C CYS A 19 -4.27 20.92 24.41
N LEU A 20 -3.49 21.54 23.53
CA LEU A 20 -3.34 21.11 22.14
C LEU A 20 -2.67 19.73 22.00
N ARG A 21 -1.73 19.35 22.89
CA ARG A 21 -1.17 17.98 22.96
C ARG A 21 -2.22 16.96 23.40
N GLU A 22 -3.14 17.35 24.27
CA GLU A 22 -4.27 16.52 24.72
C GLU A 22 -5.35 16.35 23.64
N LEU A 23 -5.41 17.24 22.63
CA LEU A 23 -6.40 17.18 21.55
C LEU A 23 -6.06 16.18 20.43
N LEU A 24 -4.77 16.02 20.07
CA LEU A 24 -4.36 15.14 18.96
C LEU A 24 -4.84 13.67 19.07
N PRO A 25 -4.96 13.06 20.27
CA PRO A 25 -5.48 11.69 20.42
C PRO A 25 -6.99 11.53 20.20
N LEU A 26 -7.77 12.61 20.12
CA LEU A 26 -9.24 12.55 20.21
C LEU A 26 -9.95 11.93 18.98
N GLN A 27 -9.22 11.59 17.91
CA GLN A 27 -9.77 10.93 16.70
C GLN A 27 -10.94 11.69 16.06
N GLU A 28 -10.92 13.02 16.16
CA GLU A 28 -11.91 13.91 15.55
C GLU A 28 -11.81 13.95 14.01
N PRO A 29 -12.84 14.43 13.29
CA PRO A 29 -12.78 14.60 11.84
C PRO A 29 -11.80 15.72 11.41
N PRO A 30 -11.31 15.71 10.15
CA PRO A 30 -10.35 16.70 9.65
C PRO A 30 -10.75 18.15 9.89
N ASP A 31 -12.02 18.51 9.64
CA ASP A 31 -12.55 19.87 9.81
C ASP A 31 -12.43 20.38 11.25
N PHE A 32 -12.45 19.48 12.25
CA PHE A 32 -12.18 19.87 13.64
C PHE A 32 -10.74 20.36 13.78
N TYR A 33 -9.78 19.59 13.28
CA TYR A 33 -8.37 19.96 13.35
C TYR A 33 -8.04 21.17 12.48
N GLU A 34 -8.77 21.40 11.39
CA GLU A 34 -8.66 22.63 10.61
C GLU A 34 -9.04 23.87 11.43
N ARG A 35 -10.15 23.82 12.17
CA ARG A 35 -10.55 24.91 13.08
C ARG A 35 -9.52 25.12 14.20
N VAL A 36 -8.94 24.03 14.72
CA VAL A 36 -7.86 24.09 15.71
C VAL A 36 -6.61 24.72 15.10
N LEU A 37 -6.23 24.37 13.88
CA LEU A 37 -5.09 24.94 13.16
C LEU A 37 -5.28 26.45 12.91
N GLN A 38 -6.47 26.87 12.46
CA GLN A 38 -6.79 28.30 12.30
C GLN A 38 -6.69 29.07 13.62
N SER A 39 -7.16 28.47 14.72
CA SER A 39 -7.06 29.06 16.05
C SER A 39 -5.61 29.13 16.53
N PHE A 40 -4.84 28.08 16.26
CA PHE A 40 -3.41 28.01 16.56
C PHE A 40 -2.62 29.08 15.82
N ASP A 41 -2.87 29.28 14.52
CA ASP A 41 -2.19 30.30 13.71
C ASP A 41 -2.50 31.72 14.19
N ARG A 42 -3.74 31.99 14.59
CA ARG A 42 -4.11 33.28 15.22
C ARG A 42 -3.37 33.52 16.53
N LEU A 43 -3.29 32.50 17.38
CA LEU A 43 -2.55 32.57 18.63
C LEU A 43 -1.05 32.77 18.38
N ALA A 44 -0.48 32.03 17.42
CA ALA A 44 0.93 32.15 17.04
C ALA A 44 1.26 33.57 16.56
N ALA A 45 0.44 34.13 15.65
CA ALA A 45 0.60 35.49 15.16
C ALA A 45 0.50 36.54 16.29
N TYR A 46 -0.45 36.38 17.21
CA TYR A 46 -0.56 37.25 18.39
C TYR A 46 0.69 37.18 19.28
N PHE A 47 1.23 35.99 19.52
CA PHE A 47 2.45 35.86 20.31
C PHE A 47 3.68 36.42 19.58
N GLU A 48 3.75 36.31 18.26
CA GLU A 48 4.81 36.93 17.47
C GLU A 48 4.79 38.46 17.56
N THR A 49 3.60 39.09 17.52
CA THR A 49 3.49 40.54 17.70
C THR A 49 3.90 40.98 19.09
N VAL A 50 3.44 40.27 20.13
CA VAL A 50 3.80 40.57 21.54
C VAL A 50 5.30 40.39 21.78
N CYS A 51 5.92 39.33 21.26
CA CYS A 51 7.37 39.12 21.37
C CYS A 51 8.19 40.19 20.65
N ARG A 52 7.68 40.77 19.55
CA ARG A 52 8.36 41.86 18.83
C ARG A 52 8.30 43.18 19.60
N GLU A 53 7.19 43.43 20.28
CA GLU A 53 6.98 44.64 21.09
C GLU A 53 7.68 44.57 22.46
N GLU A 54 7.78 43.37 23.05
CA GLU A 54 8.45 43.13 24.33
C GLU A 54 9.78 42.39 24.15
N GLN A 55 10.90 43.14 24.07
CA GLN A 55 12.29 42.66 23.88
C GLN A 55 12.81 41.63 24.91
N HIS A 56 12.01 41.24 25.90
CA HIS A 56 12.39 40.34 27.01
C HIS A 56 11.66 38.99 27.03
N ILE A 57 10.79 38.69 26.06
CA ILE A 57 10.17 37.37 25.96
C ILE A 57 11.08 36.48 25.10
N PRO A 58 11.66 35.40 25.66
CA PRO A 58 12.40 34.45 24.83
C PRO A 58 11.44 33.86 23.80
N SER A 59 11.78 34.04 22.51
CA SER A 59 11.14 33.26 21.46
C SER A 59 11.27 31.78 21.83
N PRO A 60 10.21 30.97 21.69
CA PRO A 60 10.35 29.53 21.86
C PRO A 60 11.46 28.97 20.98
N PRO A 61 11.92 27.75 21.26
CA PRO A 61 12.52 26.97 20.20
C PRO A 61 11.47 26.84 19.10
N CYS A 62 11.69 27.57 18.00
CA CYS A 62 10.84 27.63 16.81
C CYS A 62 10.42 26.22 16.35
N GLU A 63 11.29 25.24 16.61
CA GLU A 63 11.13 23.83 16.30
C GLU A 63 9.92 23.15 16.97
N GLU A 64 9.58 23.45 18.23
CA GLU A 64 8.42 22.80 18.89
C GLU A 64 7.09 23.28 18.30
N ILE A 65 6.96 24.59 18.08
CA ILE A 65 5.79 25.18 17.40
C ILE A 65 5.69 24.60 15.99
N THR A 66 6.79 24.59 15.24
CA THR A 66 6.82 24.13 13.86
C THR A 66 6.47 22.65 13.75
N THR A 67 7.03 21.82 14.65
CA THR A 67 6.72 20.39 14.73
C THR A 67 5.26 20.15 15.08
N PHE A 68 4.72 20.93 16.03
CA PHE A 68 3.33 20.81 16.44
C PHE A 68 2.36 21.25 15.33
N ARG A 69 2.62 22.40 14.70
CA ARG A 69 1.88 22.88 13.53
C ARG A 69 1.83 21.82 12.44
N ARG A 70 2.99 21.25 12.08
CA ARG A 70 3.08 20.18 11.08
C ARG A 70 2.24 18.96 11.44
N ARG A 71 2.17 18.59 12.73
CA ARG A 71 1.29 17.50 13.19
C ARG A 71 -0.18 17.90 13.02
N LEU A 72 -0.59 19.08 13.47
CA LEU A 72 -1.97 19.55 13.26
C LEU A 72 -2.36 19.58 11.79
N GLU A 73 -1.46 20.07 10.92
CA GLU A 73 -1.65 20.04 9.47
C GLU A 73 -1.91 18.62 8.96
N GLN A 74 -1.14 17.62 9.41
CA GLN A 74 -1.41 16.21 9.07
C GLN A 74 -2.79 15.74 9.57
N PHE A 75 -3.20 16.08 10.79
CA PHE A 75 -4.52 15.71 11.29
C PHE A 75 -5.68 16.42 10.55
N ALA A 76 -5.44 17.63 10.03
CA ALA A 76 -6.39 18.40 9.23
C ALA A 76 -6.40 17.98 7.74
N SER A 77 -5.33 17.37 7.22
CA SER A 77 -5.25 16.90 5.83
C SER A 77 -6.35 15.91 5.48
N SER A 78 -6.79 15.90 4.21
CA SER A 78 -7.69 14.87 3.68
C SER A 78 -7.04 13.48 3.68
N THR A 79 -7.84 12.43 3.55
CA THR A 79 -7.33 11.05 3.49
C THR A 79 -6.43 10.84 2.28
N GLU A 80 -6.78 11.36 1.11
CA GLU A 80 -5.93 11.37 -0.08
C GLU A 80 -4.55 11.98 0.19
N GLN A 81 -4.48 13.14 0.87
CA GLN A 81 -3.22 13.79 1.20
C GLN A 81 -2.38 12.96 2.17
N LEU A 82 -3.00 12.25 3.11
CA LEU A 82 -2.29 11.31 3.98
C LEU A 82 -1.74 10.11 3.20
N GLN A 83 -2.50 9.58 2.23
CA GLN A 83 -2.01 8.51 1.35
C GLN A 83 -0.82 8.97 0.51
N LEU A 84 -0.85 10.20 -0.03
CA LEU A 84 0.29 10.79 -0.74
C LEU A 84 1.53 10.90 0.16
N LEU A 85 1.37 11.40 1.39
CA LEU A 85 2.47 11.45 2.36
C LEU A 85 3.01 10.05 2.67
N TYR A 86 2.14 9.05 2.82
CA TYR A 86 2.54 7.66 3.05
C TYR A 86 3.42 7.12 1.90
N PHE A 87 2.97 7.25 0.65
CA PHE A 87 3.74 6.75 -0.49
C PHE A 87 5.02 7.56 -0.74
N LYS A 88 5.00 8.85 -0.43
CA LYS A 88 6.22 9.68 -0.44
C LYS A 88 7.24 9.18 0.58
N GLU A 89 6.83 8.90 1.81
CA GLU A 89 7.73 8.39 2.86
C GLU A 89 8.24 6.99 2.49
N ILE A 90 7.36 6.07 2.07
CA ILE A 90 7.74 4.71 1.65
C ILE A 90 8.74 4.73 0.48
N THR A 91 8.55 5.60 -0.50
CA THR A 91 9.46 5.68 -1.65
C THR A 91 10.84 6.23 -1.29
N GLN A 92 10.94 7.04 -0.22
CA GLN A 92 12.19 7.62 0.28
C GLN A 92 12.94 6.73 1.27
N THR A 93 12.23 5.99 2.13
CA THR A 93 12.84 5.06 3.10
C THR A 93 13.35 3.78 2.44
N ASN A 94 13.20 3.65 1.13
CA ASN A 94 13.65 2.55 0.28
C ASN A 94 15.19 2.45 0.12
N CYS A 95 15.95 2.61 1.21
CA CYS A 95 17.37 2.29 1.26
C CYS A 95 17.59 0.78 0.97
N PRO A 96 18.57 0.40 0.12
CA PRO A 96 18.81 -0.97 -0.31
C PRO A 96 19.43 -1.91 0.74
N HIS A 97 19.57 -1.50 2.01
CA HIS A 97 20.42 -2.19 2.99
C HIS A 97 19.72 -3.07 4.05
N GLU A 98 18.38 -3.13 4.10
CA GLU A 98 17.69 -3.89 5.18
C GLU A 98 16.75 -5.02 4.72
N CYS A 99 16.73 -5.42 3.44
CA CYS A 99 15.98 -6.62 3.02
C CYS A 99 16.85 -7.87 3.08
N SER A 100 16.84 -8.57 4.21
CA SER A 100 17.48 -9.88 4.39
C SER A 100 16.87 -10.99 3.54
N THR A 101 15.61 -10.84 3.11
CA THR A 101 14.89 -11.80 2.26
C THR A 101 14.96 -11.43 0.78
N ASN A 102 15.25 -12.43 -0.06
CA ASN A 102 15.24 -12.29 -1.51
C ASN A 102 13.83 -12.59 -2.05
N ASN A 103 13.05 -11.55 -2.35
CA ASN A 103 11.73 -11.70 -2.96
C ASN A 103 11.78 -11.57 -4.50
N GLY A 104 12.99 -11.59 -5.07
CA GLY A 104 13.23 -11.39 -6.50
C GLY A 104 13.18 -9.94 -6.95
N VAL A 105 13.27 -9.75 -8.27
CA VAL A 105 13.23 -8.45 -8.95
C VAL A 105 12.15 -8.45 -10.02
N VAL A 106 11.52 -7.29 -10.25
CA VAL A 106 10.66 -7.04 -11.40
C VAL A 106 11.41 -6.17 -12.40
N ILE A 107 11.31 -6.52 -13.68
CA ILE A 107 12.00 -5.89 -14.80
C ILE A 107 10.97 -5.32 -15.74
N PHE A 108 11.02 -4.01 -15.99
CA PHE A 108 10.02 -3.31 -16.78
C PHE A 108 10.61 -2.08 -17.46
N ARG A 109 9.82 -1.48 -18.36
CA ARG A 109 10.03 -0.13 -18.89
C ARG A 109 8.80 0.69 -18.58
N ALA A 110 8.96 1.95 -18.18
CA ALA A 110 7.85 2.85 -17.92
C ALA A 110 8.15 4.21 -18.53
N ALA A 111 7.18 4.77 -19.24
CA ALA A 111 7.26 6.10 -19.80
C ALA A 111 5.88 6.76 -19.77
N TYR A 112 5.86 8.08 -19.88
CA TYR A 112 4.63 8.83 -20.10
C TYR A 112 4.69 9.63 -21.41
N GLU A 113 3.54 9.88 -22.00
CA GLU A 113 3.38 10.70 -23.19
C GLU A 113 2.35 11.79 -22.89
N ILE A 114 2.59 13.00 -23.39
CA ILE A 114 1.63 14.11 -23.29
C ILE A 114 0.95 14.27 -24.65
N VAL A 115 -0.37 14.14 -24.67
CA VAL A 115 -1.21 14.31 -25.86
C VAL A 115 -2.38 15.21 -25.49
N ASN A 116 -2.50 16.36 -26.17
CA ASN A 116 -3.57 17.34 -25.94
C ASN A 116 -3.72 17.74 -24.45
N ASP A 117 -2.61 18.11 -23.79
CA ASP A 117 -2.56 18.47 -22.37
C ASP A 117 -3.06 17.38 -21.39
N LEU A 118 -3.10 16.12 -21.85
CA LEU A 118 -3.38 14.95 -21.04
C LEU A 118 -2.19 13.99 -21.07
N ILE A 119 -1.99 13.28 -19.97
CA ILE A 119 -0.94 12.29 -19.84
C ILE A 119 -1.48 10.90 -20.16
N SER A 120 -0.69 10.12 -20.90
CA SER A 120 -0.83 8.67 -20.99
C SER A 120 0.41 8.01 -20.39
N ILE A 121 0.23 7.08 -19.46
CA ILE A 121 1.33 6.32 -18.84
C ILE A 121 1.38 4.95 -19.49
N HIS A 122 2.55 4.56 -19.99
CA HIS A 122 2.80 3.28 -20.62
C HIS A 122 3.80 2.48 -19.77
N VAL A 123 3.46 1.23 -19.46
CA VAL A 123 4.32 0.32 -18.68
C VAL A 123 4.42 -1.02 -19.40
N LEU A 124 5.62 -1.38 -19.81
CA LEU A 124 5.95 -2.67 -20.40
C LEU A 124 6.56 -3.56 -19.33
N ILE A 125 5.80 -4.53 -18.83
CA ILE A 125 6.33 -5.57 -17.93
C ILE A 125 7.09 -6.59 -18.78
N LEU A 126 8.40 -6.71 -18.55
CA LEU A 126 9.27 -7.61 -19.30
C LEU A 126 9.30 -8.98 -18.63
N SER A 127 9.76 -9.04 -17.39
CA SER A 127 9.95 -10.29 -16.65
C SER A 127 10.09 -10.05 -15.14
N CYS A 128 10.10 -11.13 -14.38
CA CYS A 128 10.67 -11.15 -13.04
C CYS A 128 11.88 -12.11 -13.00
N ARG A 129 12.76 -11.95 -12.02
CA ARG A 129 13.84 -12.92 -11.75
C ARG A 129 13.97 -13.24 -10.27
N ASP A 130 14.52 -14.42 -9.98
CA ASP A 130 14.87 -14.85 -8.62
C ASP A 130 13.69 -14.81 -7.63
N LEU A 131 12.45 -15.03 -8.09
CA LEU A 131 11.28 -15.09 -7.22
C LEU A 131 11.46 -16.23 -6.19
N PRO A 132 10.93 -16.13 -4.95
CA PRO A 132 11.02 -17.20 -3.97
C PRO A 132 10.28 -18.46 -4.44
N LYS A 133 10.60 -19.60 -3.82
CA LYS A 133 9.80 -20.81 -3.97
C LYS A 133 8.51 -20.61 -3.19
N MET A 134 7.38 -20.87 -3.83
CA MET A 134 6.05 -20.70 -3.21
C MET A 134 5.36 -22.05 -3.07
N ASP A 135 5.46 -22.90 -4.10
CA ASP A 135 4.96 -24.27 -4.07
C ASP A 135 5.96 -25.28 -3.49
N TYR A 136 5.42 -26.39 -2.94
CA TYR A 136 6.18 -27.56 -2.48
C TYR A 136 7.15 -28.13 -3.54
N PHE A 137 6.79 -28.04 -4.82
CA PHE A 137 7.66 -28.48 -5.93
C PHE A 137 8.77 -27.49 -6.28
N GLY A 138 8.88 -26.38 -5.56
CA GLY A 138 9.92 -25.37 -5.74
C GLY A 138 9.70 -24.46 -6.96
N THR A 139 8.47 -24.37 -7.44
CA THR A 139 8.06 -23.46 -8.52
C THR A 139 7.10 -22.39 -7.98
N ALA A 140 6.69 -21.48 -8.86
CA ALA A 140 5.64 -20.49 -8.64
C ALA A 140 4.85 -20.37 -9.95
N ASP A 141 3.59 -19.96 -9.87
CA ASP A 141 2.73 -19.52 -10.96
C ASP A 141 2.56 -17.97 -10.91
N PRO A 142 3.62 -17.16 -11.17
CA PRO A 142 3.60 -15.72 -10.92
C PRO A 142 2.78 -14.91 -11.92
N TYR A 143 2.20 -13.82 -11.44
CA TYR A 143 1.64 -12.71 -12.23
C TYR A 143 1.87 -11.36 -11.55
N VAL A 144 1.80 -10.27 -12.33
CA VAL A 144 2.02 -8.90 -11.84
C VAL A 144 0.73 -8.11 -11.94
N ILE A 145 0.33 -7.46 -10.85
CA ILE A 145 -0.74 -6.45 -10.82
C ILE A 145 -0.09 -5.06 -10.79
N LEU A 146 -0.59 -4.16 -11.64
CA LEU A 146 -0.15 -2.78 -11.74
C LEU A 146 -1.25 -1.82 -11.29
N GLU A 147 -0.92 -0.86 -10.44
CA GLU A 147 -1.86 0.16 -9.97
C GLU A 147 -1.21 1.55 -9.92
N LEU A 148 -1.97 2.57 -10.31
CA LEU A 148 -1.62 3.95 -9.99
C LEU A 148 -2.24 4.30 -8.63
N LEU A 149 -1.44 4.80 -7.71
CA LEU A 149 -1.85 5.14 -6.35
C LEU A 149 -1.47 6.59 -5.98
N PRO A 150 -2.21 7.24 -5.07
CA PRO A 150 -3.51 6.82 -4.51
C PRO A 150 -4.60 6.67 -5.56
N SER A 151 -5.49 5.70 -5.40
CA SER A 151 -6.55 5.43 -6.38
C SER A 151 -7.55 6.59 -6.55
N THR A 152 -7.63 7.48 -5.56
CA THR A 152 -8.49 8.67 -5.58
C THR A 152 -8.07 9.71 -6.62
N LEU A 153 -6.79 9.75 -7.00
CA LEU A 153 -6.29 10.64 -8.06
C LEU A 153 -6.74 10.19 -9.47
N TYR A 154 -7.26 8.97 -9.61
CA TYR A 154 -7.53 8.33 -10.90
C TYR A 154 -9.01 7.91 -10.97
N PRO A 155 -9.89 8.79 -11.51
CA PRO A 155 -11.32 8.55 -11.52
C PRO A 155 -11.74 7.39 -12.44
N GLU A 156 -10.99 7.13 -13.51
CA GLU A 156 -11.16 5.95 -14.35
C GLU A 156 -10.32 4.81 -13.78
N ARG A 157 -10.99 3.77 -13.28
CA ARG A 157 -10.35 2.48 -13.01
C ARG A 157 -10.34 1.69 -14.32
N PRO A 158 -9.20 1.59 -15.03
CA PRO A 158 -9.12 0.60 -16.09
C PRO A 158 -9.42 -0.79 -15.51
N GLU A 159 -9.85 -1.71 -16.39
CA GLU A 159 -9.92 -3.14 -16.09
C GLU A 159 -8.65 -3.62 -15.38
N GLU A 160 -8.74 -4.71 -14.61
CA GLU A 160 -7.62 -5.25 -13.83
C GLU A 160 -6.33 -5.28 -14.65
N ASN A 161 -5.43 -4.31 -14.41
CA ASN A 161 -4.13 -4.23 -15.07
C ASN A 161 -3.23 -5.30 -14.46
N LYS A 162 -3.43 -6.54 -14.92
CA LYS A 162 -2.67 -7.69 -14.50
C LYS A 162 -2.09 -8.43 -15.70
N THR A 163 -0.89 -8.97 -15.55
CA THR A 163 -0.32 -9.84 -16.57
C THR A 163 -1.04 -11.18 -16.62
N SER A 164 -0.85 -11.92 -17.71
CA SER A 164 -1.13 -13.35 -17.67
C SER A 164 -0.24 -14.05 -16.63
N THR A 165 -0.79 -15.10 -16.02
CA THR A 165 -0.08 -15.98 -15.11
C THR A 165 0.88 -16.88 -15.88
N MET A 166 2.15 -16.85 -15.52
CA MET A 166 3.17 -17.76 -16.07
C MET A 166 3.28 -18.97 -15.16
N ARG A 167 3.15 -20.18 -15.71
CA ARG A 167 3.12 -21.40 -14.90
C ARG A 167 4.51 -21.93 -14.60
N ARG A 168 4.70 -22.40 -13.38
CA ARG A 168 5.82 -23.19 -12.88
C ARG A 168 7.19 -22.58 -13.17
N THR A 169 7.34 -21.28 -12.93
CA THR A 169 8.58 -20.54 -13.17
C THR A 169 8.85 -19.51 -12.08
N ARG A 170 10.13 -19.34 -11.74
CA ARG A 170 10.62 -18.29 -10.84
C ARG A 170 11.22 -17.10 -11.60
N ASP A 171 11.30 -17.23 -12.92
CA ASP A 171 11.83 -16.24 -13.85
C ASP A 171 10.83 -16.05 -15.00
N PRO A 172 9.60 -15.57 -14.71
CA PRO A 172 8.56 -15.42 -15.72
C PRO A 172 8.90 -14.33 -16.73
N GLU A 173 8.62 -14.59 -18.01
CA GLU A 173 8.66 -13.58 -19.08
C GLU A 173 7.23 -13.22 -19.50
N PHE A 174 6.85 -11.95 -19.34
CA PHE A 174 5.51 -11.48 -19.63
C PHE A 174 5.44 -10.74 -20.97
N ASN A 175 6.37 -9.79 -21.20
CA ASN A 175 6.41 -8.91 -22.37
C ASN A 175 5.06 -8.23 -22.68
N GLN A 176 4.36 -7.73 -21.65
CA GLN A 176 3.01 -7.15 -21.75
C GLN A 176 2.99 -5.65 -21.49
N LEU A 177 2.30 -4.91 -22.36
CA LEU A 177 2.18 -3.46 -22.33
C LEU A 177 0.84 -3.04 -21.74
N PHE A 178 0.90 -2.26 -20.66
CA PHE A 178 -0.24 -1.63 -19.99
C PHE A 178 -0.24 -0.14 -20.24
N LYS A 179 -1.42 0.45 -20.36
CA LYS A 179 -1.58 1.87 -20.65
C LYS A 179 -2.72 2.47 -19.84
N TRP A 180 -2.44 3.61 -19.21
CA TRP A 180 -3.46 4.50 -18.66
C TRP A 180 -3.52 5.72 -19.56
N TYR A 181 -4.73 6.12 -19.98
CA TYR A 181 -4.93 7.24 -20.90
C TYR A 181 -5.65 8.38 -20.21
N ARG A 182 -5.52 9.58 -20.79
CA ARG A 182 -6.34 10.77 -20.43
C ARG A 182 -6.21 11.17 -18.96
N LEU A 183 -5.02 11.06 -18.40
CA LEU A 183 -4.75 11.48 -17.02
C LEU A 183 -4.45 12.99 -16.94
N PRO A 184 -4.83 13.67 -15.84
CA PRO A 184 -4.48 15.07 -15.67
C PRO A 184 -2.96 15.30 -15.62
N MET A 185 -2.44 16.31 -16.32
CA MET A 185 -1.01 16.61 -16.39
C MET A 185 -0.30 16.72 -15.02
N HIS A 186 -0.99 17.25 -14.01
CA HIS A 186 -0.38 17.49 -12.71
C HIS A 186 0.03 16.20 -11.97
N ILE A 187 -0.57 15.04 -12.29
CA ILE A 187 -0.33 13.79 -11.54
C ILE A 187 1.14 13.37 -11.56
N ILE A 188 1.86 13.62 -12.67
CA ILE A 188 3.24 13.15 -12.83
C ILE A 188 4.19 13.89 -11.90
N ARG A 189 3.80 15.11 -11.49
CA ARG A 189 4.56 15.97 -10.59
C ARG A 189 4.05 15.90 -9.15
N THR A 190 2.94 15.21 -8.89
CA THR A 190 2.36 15.09 -7.54
C THR A 190 3.26 14.22 -6.65
N PRO A 191 3.87 14.77 -5.58
CA PRO A 191 4.68 13.98 -4.66
C PRO A 191 3.83 12.91 -3.98
N GLY A 192 4.29 11.65 -4.01
CA GLY A 192 3.54 10.52 -3.45
C GLY A 192 2.56 9.87 -4.42
N ALA A 193 2.39 10.41 -5.64
CA ALA A 193 1.78 9.65 -6.72
C ALA A 193 2.78 8.58 -7.19
N VAL A 194 2.35 7.32 -7.21
CA VAL A 194 3.22 6.17 -7.49
C VAL A 194 2.57 5.17 -8.42
N LEU A 195 3.39 4.50 -9.23
CA LEU A 195 3.07 3.23 -9.85
C LEU A 195 3.45 2.12 -8.87
N ARG A 196 2.48 1.31 -8.45
CA ARG A 196 2.72 0.09 -7.69
C ARG A 196 2.76 -1.10 -8.63
N LEU A 197 3.82 -1.91 -8.51
CA LEU A 197 3.89 -3.23 -9.11
C LEU A 197 3.85 -4.25 -7.97
N SER A 198 2.90 -5.17 -8.00
CA SER A 198 2.82 -6.26 -7.01
C SER A 198 2.80 -7.60 -7.71
N VAL A 199 3.65 -8.51 -7.24
CA VAL A 199 3.81 -9.85 -7.78
C VAL A 199 3.12 -10.83 -6.84
N TRP A 200 2.32 -11.70 -7.42
CA TRP A 200 1.50 -12.68 -6.75
C TRP A 200 1.73 -14.05 -7.36
N ASP A 201 1.55 -15.07 -6.56
CA ASP A 201 1.59 -16.46 -6.95
C ASP A 201 0.16 -17.00 -7.07
N ARG A 202 -0.18 -17.59 -8.22
CA ARG A 202 -1.54 -18.05 -8.49
C ARG A 202 -1.75 -19.45 -7.94
N ASP A 203 -2.61 -19.57 -6.94
CA ASP A 203 -3.05 -20.86 -6.43
C ASP A 203 -4.34 -21.35 -7.11
N LEU A 204 -4.43 -22.67 -7.31
CA LEU A 204 -5.62 -23.30 -7.87
C LEU A 204 -6.71 -23.59 -6.83
N VAL A 205 -6.30 -23.81 -5.57
CA VAL A 205 -7.19 -24.29 -4.49
C VAL A 205 -7.29 -23.28 -3.35
N THR A 206 -6.22 -22.57 -3.06
CA THR A 206 -6.10 -21.56 -1.99
C THR A 206 -6.22 -20.14 -2.53
N GLU A 207 -6.16 -19.15 -1.63
CA GLU A 207 -6.00 -17.75 -2.04
C GLU A 207 -4.60 -17.51 -2.58
N ASP A 208 -4.49 -16.78 -3.69
CA ASP A 208 -3.21 -16.36 -4.27
C ASP A 208 -2.26 -15.73 -3.24
N ASP A 209 -1.00 -16.20 -3.23
CA ASP A 209 0.01 -15.77 -2.28
C ASP A 209 0.76 -14.53 -2.77
N PHE A 210 1.00 -13.59 -1.86
CA PHE A 210 1.73 -12.37 -2.20
C PHE A 210 3.24 -12.62 -2.18
N ILE A 211 3.94 -12.35 -3.29
CA ILE A 211 5.40 -12.49 -3.36
C ILE A 211 6.09 -11.22 -2.87
N GLY A 212 5.69 -10.06 -3.41
CA GLY A 212 6.29 -8.78 -3.05
C GLY A 212 5.79 -7.65 -3.93
N GLU A 213 6.14 -6.42 -3.57
CA GLU A 213 5.77 -5.22 -4.33
C GLU A 213 6.90 -4.21 -4.38
N CYS A 214 6.79 -3.27 -5.32
CA CYS A 214 7.59 -2.06 -5.34
C CYS A 214 6.73 -0.85 -5.71
N PHE A 215 7.21 0.33 -5.33
CA PHE A 215 6.55 1.62 -5.57
C PHE A 215 7.51 2.52 -6.34
N ILE A 216 7.07 2.97 -7.51
CA ILE A 216 7.84 3.84 -8.40
C ILE A 216 7.18 5.21 -8.37
N PRO A 217 7.85 6.27 -7.87
CA PRO A 217 7.34 7.63 -7.98
C PRO A 217 7.02 7.98 -9.43
N LEU A 218 5.83 8.52 -9.71
CA LEU A 218 5.50 8.92 -11.08
C LEU A 218 6.44 10.00 -11.62
N ILE A 219 6.97 10.84 -10.73
CA ILE A 219 7.98 11.86 -11.05
C ILE A 219 9.29 11.29 -11.57
N SER A 220 9.60 10.00 -11.32
CA SER A 220 10.80 9.35 -11.84
C SER A 220 10.58 8.63 -13.17
N ILE A 221 9.36 8.62 -13.71
CA ILE A 221 9.05 8.02 -15.01
C ILE A 221 9.44 9.01 -16.10
N GLU A 222 10.11 8.51 -17.15
CA GLU A 222 10.63 9.35 -18.23
C GLU A 222 9.55 9.71 -19.27
N SER A 223 9.73 10.85 -19.93
CA SER A 223 8.88 11.25 -21.06
C SER A 223 9.26 10.48 -22.32
N LEU A 224 8.25 10.03 -23.07
CA LEU A 224 8.41 9.36 -24.36
C LEU A 224 8.75 10.35 -25.49
N GLU A 225 8.69 11.67 -25.26
CA GLU A 225 8.97 12.70 -26.28
C GLU A 225 10.33 12.51 -26.99
N ASN A 226 11.33 11.95 -26.29
CA ASN A 226 12.67 11.71 -26.82
C ASN A 226 12.88 10.29 -27.38
N HIS A 227 11.82 9.47 -27.43
CA HIS A 227 11.88 8.05 -27.78
C HIS A 227 10.85 7.70 -28.85
N VAL A 228 11.24 6.86 -29.81
CA VAL A 228 10.32 6.40 -30.88
C VAL A 228 9.33 5.38 -30.32
N SER A 229 9.78 4.55 -29.38
CA SER A 229 8.98 3.51 -28.75
C SER A 229 9.31 3.36 -27.27
N ILE A 230 8.35 2.82 -26.50
CA ILE A 230 8.62 2.37 -25.13
C ILE A 230 9.76 1.33 -25.06
N ARG A 231 10.04 0.63 -26.17
CA ARG A 231 11.15 -0.32 -26.27
C ARG A 231 12.52 0.37 -26.22
N ASP A 232 12.58 1.68 -26.42
CA ASP A 232 13.82 2.46 -26.38
C ASP A 232 14.09 3.05 -24.98
N ILE A 233 13.09 3.03 -24.09
CA ILE A 233 13.17 3.58 -22.72
C ILE A 233 14.03 2.66 -21.85
N PRO A 234 15.05 3.13 -21.11
CA PRO A 234 15.91 2.29 -20.29
C PRO A 234 15.16 1.25 -19.43
N VAL A 235 15.73 0.05 -19.35
CA VAL A 235 15.16 -1.02 -18.51
C VAL A 235 15.33 -0.65 -17.04
N SER A 236 14.23 -0.70 -16.31
CA SER A 236 14.21 -0.58 -14.86
C SER A 236 14.15 -1.97 -14.23
N GLU A 237 15.07 -2.23 -13.30
CA GLU A 237 15.11 -3.44 -12.49
C GLU A 237 14.94 -3.05 -11.02
N VAL A 238 13.86 -3.50 -10.40
CA VAL A 238 13.50 -3.09 -9.03
C VAL A 238 13.27 -4.32 -8.16
N ARG A 239 13.94 -4.36 -7.02
CA ARG A 239 13.78 -5.43 -6.03
C ARG A 239 12.39 -5.38 -5.39
N LEU A 240 11.75 -6.54 -5.33
CA LEU A 240 10.46 -6.71 -4.67
C LEU A 240 10.65 -6.73 -3.15
N ARG A 241 9.74 -6.04 -2.46
CA ARG A 241 9.76 -5.93 -1.01
C ARG A 241 8.45 -6.41 -0.42
N ARG A 242 8.54 -6.97 0.78
CA ARG A 242 7.38 -7.15 1.66
C ARG A 242 7.48 -6.10 2.74
N GLN A 243 6.41 -5.34 2.94
CA GLN A 243 6.42 -4.30 3.96
C GLN A 243 6.17 -4.90 5.34
N ASN A 244 7.07 -4.61 6.28
CA ASN A 244 6.92 -5.04 7.67
C ASN A 244 5.85 -4.19 8.38
N LYS A 245 4.85 -4.84 8.98
CA LYS A 245 3.77 -4.17 9.75
C LYS A 245 4.29 -3.31 10.91
N ASN A 246 5.41 -3.70 11.50
CA ASN A 246 6.00 -3.05 12.66
C ASN A 246 6.94 -1.88 12.29
N ALA A 247 7.30 -1.77 11.00
CA ALA A 247 8.19 -0.73 10.49
C ALA A 247 7.47 0.20 9.50
N GLN A 248 6.23 0.57 9.80
CA GLN A 248 5.45 1.48 8.97
C GLN A 248 5.77 2.95 9.28
N PRO A 249 5.70 3.85 8.27
CA PRO A 249 5.85 5.29 8.50
C PRO A 249 4.79 5.83 9.46
N ARG A 250 5.08 6.92 10.18
CA ARG A 250 4.18 7.48 11.20
C ARG A 250 2.80 7.85 10.66
N VAL A 251 2.73 8.28 9.41
CA VAL A 251 1.47 8.62 8.73
C VAL A 251 0.55 7.40 8.56
N TYR A 252 1.08 6.17 8.52
CA TYR A 252 0.26 4.96 8.46
C TYR A 252 -0.66 4.81 9.68
N GLU A 253 -0.14 5.05 10.89
CA GLU A 253 -0.94 5.01 12.12
C GLU A 253 -2.00 6.13 12.16
N LEU A 254 -1.71 7.29 11.56
CA LEU A 254 -2.69 8.36 11.43
C LEU A 254 -3.87 7.93 10.54
N ILE A 255 -3.57 7.34 9.37
CA ILE A 255 -4.61 6.79 8.47
C ILE A 255 -5.37 5.65 9.17
N ARG A 256 -4.67 4.77 9.91
CA ARG A 256 -5.28 3.69 10.69
C ARG A 256 -6.28 4.20 11.72
N ASN A 257 -5.92 5.23 12.47
CA ASN A 257 -6.84 5.85 13.42
C ASN A 257 -8.06 6.46 12.72
N ARG A 258 -7.85 7.09 11.56
CA ARG A 258 -8.92 7.69 10.76
C ARG A 258 -9.86 6.66 10.12
N ALA A 259 -9.41 5.44 9.86
CA ALA A 259 -10.23 4.36 9.29
C ALA A 259 -11.51 4.02 10.09
N LYS A 260 -11.61 4.45 11.36
CA LYS A 260 -12.83 4.28 12.16
C LYS A 260 -13.98 5.20 11.73
N ILE A 261 -13.65 6.33 11.12
CA ILE A 261 -14.63 7.39 10.76
C ILE A 261 -14.66 7.69 9.26
N ASP A 262 -13.64 7.27 8.50
CA ASP A 262 -13.50 7.54 7.08
C ASP A 262 -13.40 6.24 6.28
N ARG A 263 -14.31 6.06 5.32
CA ARG A 263 -14.40 4.86 4.46
C ARG A 263 -13.19 4.71 3.55
N GLU A 264 -12.65 5.80 3.00
CA GLU A 264 -11.47 5.78 2.13
C GLU A 264 -10.25 5.31 2.92
N ALA A 265 -10.07 5.84 4.14
CA ALA A 265 -9.01 5.41 5.04
C ALA A 265 -9.16 3.93 5.42
N ALA A 266 -10.40 3.48 5.66
CA ALA A 266 -10.69 2.08 5.94
C ALA A 266 -10.33 1.16 4.76
N LEU A 267 -10.64 1.56 3.52
CA LEU A 267 -10.28 0.80 2.33
C LEU A 267 -8.77 0.71 2.15
N PHE A 268 -8.06 1.83 2.33
CA PHE A 268 -6.60 1.86 2.28
C PHE A 268 -5.98 0.91 3.31
N ILE A 269 -6.39 1.00 4.58
CA ILE A 269 -5.86 0.16 5.65
C ILE A 269 -6.18 -1.32 5.42
N LYS A 270 -7.40 -1.64 4.95
CA LYS A 270 -7.77 -3.01 4.60
C LYS A 270 -6.87 -3.58 3.50
N GLN A 271 -6.63 -2.80 2.44
CA GLN A 271 -5.76 -3.21 1.33
C GLN A 271 -4.32 -3.44 1.81
N ARG A 272 -3.73 -2.48 2.54
CA ARG A 272 -2.36 -2.57 3.05
C ARG A 272 -2.20 -3.71 4.05
N THR A 273 -3.15 -3.88 4.96
CA THR A 273 -3.13 -4.98 5.96
C THR A 273 -3.18 -6.35 5.29
N ARG A 274 -4.01 -6.54 4.26
CA ARG A 274 -4.09 -7.80 3.50
C ARG A 274 -2.73 -8.19 2.90
N VAL A 275 -2.02 -7.23 2.30
CA VAL A 275 -0.71 -7.44 1.67
C VAL A 275 0.39 -7.70 2.70
N MET A 276 0.30 -7.13 3.91
CA MET A 276 1.24 -7.40 4.98
C MET A 276 0.92 -8.70 5.73
N GLU A 277 -0.33 -9.18 5.71
CA GLU A 277 -0.77 -10.41 6.41
C GLU A 277 -0.48 -11.69 5.66
N SER A 278 -0.43 -11.64 4.33
CA SER A 278 0.01 -12.77 3.50
C SER A 278 1.44 -13.23 3.83
N GLU A 279 2.27 -12.36 4.42
CA GLU A 279 3.63 -12.69 4.91
C GLU A 279 3.65 -13.86 5.91
N ASN A 280 2.67 -13.92 6.83
CA ASN A 280 2.65 -14.91 7.91
C ASN A 280 2.35 -16.34 7.41
N ARG A 281 1.78 -16.50 6.22
CA ARG A 281 1.43 -17.83 5.68
C ARG A 281 2.64 -18.54 5.08
N THR A 282 3.52 -17.77 4.45
CA THR A 282 4.71 -18.30 3.75
C THR A 282 5.89 -18.65 4.66
N GLY A 283 5.85 -18.28 5.95
CA GLY A 283 6.94 -18.51 6.91
C GLY A 283 6.87 -19.82 7.67
N ASP A 284 5.78 -20.58 7.54
CA ASP A 284 5.57 -21.82 8.29
C ASP A 284 5.88 -23.06 7.43
N GLU A 285 7.16 -23.30 7.13
CA GLU A 285 7.60 -24.61 6.62
C GLU A 285 7.48 -25.73 7.69
N ASN A 286 7.00 -25.43 8.90
CA ASN A 286 6.86 -26.39 10.01
C ASN A 286 5.43 -26.58 10.56
N SER A 287 4.39 -25.94 10.02
CA SER A 287 3.01 -26.14 10.51
C SER A 287 2.14 -27.09 9.67
N ILE A 288 2.72 -27.76 8.66
CA ILE A 288 2.10 -28.95 8.02
C ILE A 288 2.30 -30.18 8.93
N SER A 289 1.69 -30.15 10.12
CA SER A 289 1.43 -31.37 10.91
C SER A 289 0.04 -31.38 11.56
N SER A 290 -0.81 -30.37 11.36
CA SER A 290 -2.14 -30.32 11.99
C SER A 290 -3.34 -30.18 11.05
N PHE A 291 -3.14 -29.92 9.74
CA PHE A 291 -4.25 -29.77 8.78
C PHE A 291 -4.28 -30.89 7.73
N SER A 292 -4.39 -32.15 8.18
CA SER A 292 -4.74 -33.28 7.30
C SER A 292 -5.61 -34.35 7.95
N ARG A 293 -6.33 -34.04 9.05
CA ARG A 293 -7.32 -34.98 9.63
C ARG A 293 -8.77 -34.52 9.61
N THR A 294 -9.06 -33.30 9.15
CA THR A 294 -10.43 -32.75 9.21
C THR A 294 -11.10 -32.59 7.84
N ALA A 295 -10.37 -32.65 6.72
CA ALA A 295 -10.90 -32.44 5.38
C ALA A 295 -11.20 -33.73 4.55
N LEU A 296 -11.22 -34.91 5.20
CA LEU A 296 -11.54 -36.19 4.55
C LEU A 296 -12.80 -36.88 5.13
N ARG A 297 -13.67 -36.14 5.83
CA ARG A 297 -14.93 -36.67 6.38
C ARG A 297 -16.22 -36.08 5.80
N SER A 298 -16.15 -35.29 4.74
CA SER A 298 -17.33 -34.65 4.14
C SER A 298 -17.47 -34.90 2.63
N LEU A 299 -17.08 -36.08 2.16
CA LEU A 299 -17.35 -36.57 0.80
C LEU A 299 -17.98 -37.97 0.84
N VAL A 300 -18.99 -38.15 1.69
CA VAL A 300 -19.99 -39.22 1.54
C VAL A 300 -21.33 -38.66 1.99
N CYS A 301 -22.14 -38.20 1.03
CA CYS A 301 -23.60 -38.34 0.99
C CYS A 301 -24.16 -37.43 -0.11
N CYS A 302 -24.61 -38.04 -1.20
CA CYS A 302 -25.94 -37.88 -1.81
C CYS A 302 -25.90 -38.13 -3.33
N THR A 303 -26.17 -39.38 -3.73
CA THR A 303 -27.04 -39.68 -4.87
C THR A 303 -27.73 -41.03 -4.61
N PRO A 304 -29.06 -41.10 -4.47
CA PRO A 304 -29.81 -42.33 -4.66
C PRO A 304 -30.25 -42.39 -6.13
N CYS A 305 -29.67 -43.31 -6.91
CA CYS A 305 -30.21 -43.66 -8.21
C CYS A 305 -30.06 -45.17 -8.40
N ASN A 306 -31.12 -45.91 -8.09
CA ASN A 306 -31.28 -47.32 -8.43
C ASN A 306 -32.59 -47.46 -9.20
N ILE A 307 -32.50 -47.50 -10.53
CA ILE A 307 -33.53 -48.05 -11.41
C ILE A 307 -32.84 -48.93 -12.47
N CYS A 308 -33.00 -50.24 -12.24
CA CYS A 308 -33.21 -51.36 -13.17
C CYS A 308 -32.15 -51.82 -14.19
N PHE A 309 -32.29 -53.14 -14.44
CA PHE A 309 -31.61 -54.05 -15.37
C PHE A 309 -30.23 -54.56 -14.93
N GLY A 310 -29.97 -55.85 -14.78
CA GLY A 310 -30.74 -57.06 -15.06
C GLY A 310 -29.79 -58.26 -15.17
N CYS A 311 -30.35 -59.45 -14.93
CA CYS A 311 -29.86 -60.77 -15.33
C CYS A 311 -28.74 -61.45 -14.51
N HIS A 312 -29.20 -62.38 -13.68
CA HIS A 312 -28.82 -63.80 -13.67
C HIS A 312 -27.34 -64.17 -13.75
N SER A 313 -26.82 -64.79 -12.68
CA SER A 313 -26.51 -66.23 -12.69
C SER A 313 -26.33 -66.75 -11.27
N THR A 314 -27.17 -67.74 -10.96
CA THR A 314 -27.16 -68.62 -9.80
C THR A 314 -26.07 -69.69 -9.95
N ALA A 315 -25.31 -69.99 -8.89
CA ALA A 315 -24.73 -71.32 -8.67
C ALA A 315 -24.48 -71.55 -7.17
N HIS A 316 -25.19 -72.55 -6.67
CA HIS A 316 -25.19 -73.15 -5.33
C HIS A 316 -23.86 -73.86 -4.99
N ASN A 317 -23.42 -73.73 -3.73
CA ASN A 317 -23.36 -74.74 -2.64
C ASN A 317 -22.12 -75.65 -2.60
N GLU A 318 -21.42 -75.51 -1.48
CA GLU A 318 -21.00 -76.55 -0.52
C GLU A 318 -20.86 -78.02 -0.99
N SER A 319 -19.59 -78.46 -0.99
CA SER A 319 -18.99 -79.67 -0.38
C SER A 319 -19.78 -80.99 -0.27
N ASP A 320 -19.19 -82.03 -0.86
CA ASP A 320 -19.01 -83.42 -0.40
C ASP A 320 -20.10 -84.05 0.51
N ALA A 321 -20.90 -84.96 -0.07
CA ALA A 321 -21.20 -86.33 0.40
C ALA A 321 -22.30 -87.00 -0.45
#